data_AF-A0AA97EZF3-F1
#
_entry.id   AF-A0AA97EZF3-F1
#
_cell.length_a   1.000
_cell.length_b   1.000
_cell.length_c   1.000
_cell.angle_alpha   90.00
_cell.angle_beta   90.00
_cell.angle_gamma   90.00
#
_symmetry.space_group_name_H-M   'P 1'
#
loop_
_entity.id
_entity.type
_entity.pdbx_description
1 polymer ?
#
loop_
_entity_poly.entity_id
_entity_poly.type
_entity_poly.pdbx_seq_one_letter_code
_entity_poly.pdbx_strand_id
1 'polypeptide(L)'
;MRKKAKYALWWFFAVSVLLICIVLQIPAAWLMNQFNKNNQNFYNVVGNVWNGQADWEKGQLKGTIHWHYRPLDLLLFKVSSHVQLYSDKSQLEGIVGYRLGDWIFQSIEGEISPDTLRKLNSWRWPNSTLFIHDFNTRYRKKTGFENSSGQLQWQGGELVYRLAMHQEQMLLPALNGQFLSDQGKLIADIRNQKTHKMLYLVLDANGILDLQVTQRMMQHASGYTGQAAIDSYVISMRQPLIKGRMQ
;
A
#
# COMPACT_ATOMS: atom_id res chain seq x y z
N MET A 1 -43.22 24.51 -31.62
CA MET A 1 -42.85 23.59 -30.51
C MET A 1 -41.34 23.42 -30.28
N ARG A 2 -40.45 23.80 -31.21
CA ARG A 2 -38.99 23.56 -31.15
C ARG A 2 -38.19 24.37 -30.11
N LYS A 3 -38.76 25.47 -29.56
CA LYS A 3 -38.10 26.33 -28.55
C LYS A 3 -38.14 25.75 -27.13
N LYS A 4 -39.23 25.07 -26.72
CA LYS A 4 -39.37 24.48 -25.37
C LYS A 4 -38.34 23.39 -25.08
N ALA A 5 -37.99 22.58 -26.09
CA ALA A 5 -36.97 21.53 -25.97
C ALA A 5 -35.56 22.10 -25.70
N LYS A 6 -35.21 23.29 -26.23
CA LYS A 6 -33.92 23.93 -25.98
C LYS A 6 -33.79 24.40 -24.53
N TYR A 7 -34.84 25.01 -23.97
CA TYR A 7 -34.82 25.44 -22.56
C TYR A 7 -34.76 24.25 -21.60
N ALA A 8 -35.43 23.14 -21.91
CA ALA A 8 -35.35 21.91 -21.12
C ALA A 8 -33.93 21.32 -21.11
N LEU A 9 -33.22 21.33 -22.25
CA LEU A 9 -31.83 20.87 -22.34
C LEU A 9 -30.88 21.76 -21.52
N TRP A 10 -31.06 23.08 -21.58
CA TRP A 10 -30.27 24.03 -20.78
C TRP A 10 -30.55 23.90 -19.28
N TRP A 11 -31.80 23.65 -18.89
CA TRP A 11 -32.15 23.36 -17.49
C TRP A 11 -31.51 22.05 -17.01
N PHE A 12 -31.55 21.00 -17.83
CA PHE A 12 -30.90 19.74 -17.50
C PHE A 12 -29.38 19.91 -17.35
N PHE A 13 -28.76 20.68 -18.24
CA PHE A 13 -27.35 21.02 -18.13
C PHE A 13 -27.04 21.83 -16.86
N ALA A 14 -27.81 22.89 -16.58
CA ALA A 14 -27.63 23.72 -15.39
C ALA A 14 -27.79 22.92 -14.09
N VAL A 15 -28.82 22.06 -14.01
CA VAL A 15 -29.03 21.18 -12.84
C VAL A 15 -27.90 20.17 -12.71
N SER A 16 -27.42 19.58 -13.81
CA SER A 16 -26.30 18.63 -13.78
C SER A 16 -25.02 19.29 -13.28
N VAL A 17 -24.69 20.48 -13.80
CA VAL A 17 -23.53 21.27 -13.36
C VAL A 17 -23.67 21.68 -11.89
N LEU A 18 -24.87 22.11 -11.47
CA LEU A 18 -25.15 22.44 -10.07
C LEU A 18 -24.94 21.24 -9.14
N LEU A 19 -25.47 20.07 -9.50
CA LEU A 19 -25.29 18.84 -8.71
C LEU A 19 -23.80 18.46 -8.62
N ILE A 20 -23.05 18.58 -9.71
CA ILE A 20 -21.60 18.36 -9.71
C ILE A 20 -20.91 19.38 -8.78
N CYS A 21 -21.28 20.67 -8.83
CA CYS A 21 -20.76 21.71 -7.93
C CYS A 21 -21.08 21.45 -6.46
N ILE A 22 -22.26 20.91 -6.15
CA ILE A 22 -22.64 20.55 -4.78
C ILE A 22 -21.78 19.39 -4.28
N VAL A 23 -21.62 18.34 -5.09
CA VAL A 23 -20.70 17.23 -4.78
C VAL A 23 -19.25 17.74 -4.66
N LEU A 24 -18.89 18.76 -5.45
CA LEU A 24 -17.56 19.37 -5.42
C LEU A 24 -17.22 20.04 -4.07
N GLN A 25 -18.22 20.57 -3.39
CA GLN A 25 -18.05 21.35 -2.16
C GLN A 25 -18.21 20.54 -0.87
N ILE A 26 -18.45 19.23 -0.96
CA ILE A 26 -18.61 18.41 0.24
C ILE A 26 -17.32 18.47 1.08
N PRO A 27 -17.40 18.94 2.34
CA PRO A 27 -16.24 18.94 3.23
C PRO A 27 -15.77 17.52 3.48
N ALA A 28 -14.47 17.28 3.39
CA ALA A 28 -13.90 15.94 3.59
C ALA A 28 -14.20 15.40 5.00
N ALA A 29 -14.22 16.29 5.99
CA ALA A 29 -14.57 15.97 7.38
C ALA A 29 -15.99 15.39 7.51
N TRP A 30 -16.95 15.87 6.71
CA TRP A 30 -18.32 15.36 6.74
C TRP A 30 -18.39 13.92 6.24
N LEU A 31 -17.70 13.60 5.13
CA LEU A 31 -17.63 12.22 4.62
C LEU A 31 -16.92 11.29 5.60
N MET A 32 -15.79 11.73 6.16
CA MET A 32 -15.05 10.91 7.12
C MET A 32 -15.92 10.54 8.32
N ASN A 33 -16.75 11.46 8.83
CA ASN A 33 -17.67 11.17 9.94
C ASN A 33 -18.75 10.14 9.57
N GLN A 34 -19.19 10.07 8.30
CA GLN A 34 -20.19 9.08 7.86
C GLN A 34 -19.60 7.68 7.70
N PHE A 35 -18.38 7.58 7.16
CA PHE A 35 -17.72 6.31 6.88
C PHE A 35 -16.91 5.76 8.05
N ASN A 36 -16.52 6.62 8.99
CA ASN A 36 -15.58 6.28 10.06
C ASN A 36 -16.21 6.24 11.46
N LYS A 37 -17.50 5.86 11.55
CA LYS A 37 -18.29 5.88 12.80
C LYS A 37 -17.73 5.04 13.95
N ASN A 38 -16.72 4.19 13.73
CA ASN A 38 -16.19 3.26 14.73
C ASN A 38 -14.66 3.15 14.79
N ASN A 39 -13.87 3.93 14.02
CA ASN A 39 -12.42 3.76 13.95
C ASN A 39 -11.70 5.12 13.95
N GLN A 40 -11.17 5.56 15.10
CA GLN A 40 -10.54 6.88 15.29
C GLN A 40 -9.17 7.05 14.59
N ASN A 41 -8.95 6.36 13.47
CA ASN A 41 -7.66 6.33 12.80
C ASN A 41 -7.39 7.58 11.94
N PHE A 42 -8.35 8.50 11.79
CA PHE A 42 -8.19 9.74 11.04
C PHE A 42 -8.70 10.93 11.86
N TYR A 43 -7.90 11.98 11.94
CA TYR A 43 -8.21 13.22 12.65
C TYR A 43 -7.63 14.43 11.90
N ASN A 44 -7.93 15.65 12.35
CA ASN A 44 -7.50 16.89 11.68
C ASN A 44 -7.80 16.91 10.16
N VAL A 45 -8.99 16.45 9.77
CA VAL A 45 -9.40 16.40 8.36
C VAL A 45 -9.69 17.81 7.86
N VAL A 46 -8.92 18.26 6.86
CA VAL A 46 -9.03 19.59 6.27
C VAL A 46 -9.26 19.49 4.76
N GLY A 47 -10.03 20.41 4.21
CA GLY A 47 -10.31 20.51 2.77
C GLY A 47 -11.61 19.84 2.34
N ASN A 48 -11.68 19.49 1.06
CA ASN A 48 -12.85 18.87 0.43
C ASN A 48 -12.48 17.53 -0.20
N VAL A 49 -13.45 16.87 -0.82
CA VAL A 49 -13.24 15.55 -1.44
C VAL A 49 -12.27 15.53 -2.60
N TRP A 50 -11.97 16.70 -3.17
CA TRP A 50 -11.03 16.83 -4.28
C TRP A 50 -9.63 17.03 -3.74
N ASN A 51 -9.49 18.01 -2.85
CA ASN A 51 -8.22 18.44 -2.30
C ASN A 51 -8.33 18.54 -0.81
N GLY A 52 -7.55 17.73 -0.11
CA GLY A 52 -7.53 17.77 1.33
C GLY A 52 -6.40 16.97 1.92
N GLN A 53 -6.37 17.01 3.23
CA GLN A 53 -5.41 16.29 4.04
C GLN A 53 -6.07 15.79 5.31
N ALA A 54 -5.52 14.73 5.88
CA ALA A 54 -5.92 14.20 7.16
C ALA A 54 -4.70 13.62 7.86
N ASP A 55 -4.66 13.77 9.18
CA ASP A 55 -3.72 13.02 9.99
C ASP A 55 -4.30 11.63 10.25
N TRP A 56 -3.44 10.64 10.34
CA TRP A 56 -3.81 9.27 10.64
C TRP A 56 -2.95 8.67 11.73
N GLU A 57 -3.54 7.76 12.50
CA GLU A 57 -2.84 6.99 13.52
C GLU A 57 -3.38 5.57 13.56
N LYS A 58 -2.48 4.60 13.64
CA LYS A 58 -2.80 3.18 13.79
C LYS A 58 -1.70 2.49 14.58
N GLY A 59 -1.98 2.21 15.85
CA GLY A 59 -0.98 1.65 16.76
C GLY A 59 0.14 2.67 17.01
N GLN A 60 1.38 2.32 16.67
CA GLN A 60 2.52 3.23 16.80
C GLN A 60 2.80 4.04 15.52
N LEU A 61 2.14 3.68 14.41
CA LEU A 61 2.28 4.38 13.14
C LEU A 61 1.36 5.59 13.13
N LYS A 62 1.89 6.72 12.69
CA LYS A 62 1.16 7.97 12.55
C LYS A 62 1.75 8.80 11.44
N GLY A 63 0.93 9.66 10.86
CA GLY A 63 1.39 10.53 9.80
C GLY A 63 0.26 11.32 9.17
N THR A 64 0.49 11.81 7.96
CA THR A 64 -0.46 12.66 7.24
C THR A 64 -0.66 12.12 5.84
N ILE A 65 -1.92 12.06 5.41
CA ILE A 65 -2.30 11.73 4.04
C ILE A 65 -2.81 12.99 3.36
N HIS A 66 -2.29 13.28 2.16
CA HIS A 66 -2.76 14.32 1.27
C HIS A 66 -3.39 13.64 0.06
N TRP A 67 -4.52 14.17 -0.42
CA TRP A 67 -5.13 13.69 -1.66
C TRP A 67 -5.47 14.85 -2.59
N HIS A 68 -5.30 14.58 -3.88
CA HIS A 68 -5.65 15.46 -4.98
C HIS A 68 -6.40 14.65 -6.05
N TYR A 69 -7.69 14.90 -6.19
CA TYR A 69 -8.56 14.19 -7.10
C TYR A 69 -8.23 14.50 -8.55
N ARG A 70 -8.45 13.51 -9.43
CA ARG A 70 -8.12 13.58 -10.85
C ARG A 70 -9.41 13.63 -11.68
N PRO A 71 -9.97 14.83 -11.97
CA PRO A 71 -11.28 14.99 -12.62
C PRO A 71 -11.39 14.31 -13.98
N LEU A 72 -10.30 14.31 -14.76
CA LEU A 72 -10.28 13.72 -16.10
C LEU A 72 -10.49 12.20 -16.08
N ASP A 73 -10.18 11.52 -14.96
CA ASP A 73 -10.40 10.08 -14.84
C ASP A 73 -11.89 9.71 -14.83
N LEU A 74 -12.80 10.65 -14.53
CA LEU A 74 -14.25 10.44 -14.64
C LEU A 74 -14.69 10.14 -16.07
N LEU A 75 -14.00 10.67 -17.08
CA LEU A 75 -14.24 10.36 -18.49
C LEU A 75 -14.00 8.88 -18.81
N LEU A 76 -13.19 8.21 -17.99
CA LEU A 76 -12.88 6.78 -18.06
C LEU A 76 -13.71 5.94 -17.08
N PHE A 77 -14.79 6.51 -16.52
CA PHE A 77 -15.62 5.91 -15.47
C PHE A 77 -14.80 5.45 -14.25
N LYS A 78 -13.73 6.20 -13.94
CA LYS A 78 -12.81 5.92 -12.84
C LYS A 78 -12.80 7.13 -11.89
N VAL A 79 -12.88 6.84 -10.59
CA VAL A 79 -12.73 7.83 -9.53
C VAL A 79 -11.34 7.64 -8.95
N SER A 80 -10.41 8.58 -9.16
CA SER A 80 -9.03 8.45 -8.67
C SER A 80 -8.47 9.75 -8.11
N SER A 81 -7.56 9.59 -7.16
CA SER A 81 -6.80 10.65 -6.54
C SER A 81 -5.32 10.34 -6.60
N HIS A 82 -4.51 11.35 -6.85
CA HIS A 82 -3.11 11.33 -6.46
C HIS A 82 -3.06 11.46 -4.94
N VAL A 83 -2.35 10.55 -4.29
CA VAL A 83 -2.27 10.42 -2.84
C VAL A 83 -0.81 10.48 -2.43
N GLN A 84 -0.51 11.30 -1.43
CA GLN A 84 0.79 11.36 -0.78
C GLN A 84 0.61 11.01 0.69
N LEU A 85 1.40 10.06 1.17
CA LEU A 85 1.37 9.52 2.51
C LEU A 85 2.73 9.78 3.16
N TYR A 86 2.71 10.53 4.26
CA TYR A 86 3.87 10.78 5.07
C TYR A 86 3.76 10.04 6.39
N SER A 87 4.85 9.45 6.87
CA SER A 87 4.97 8.85 8.21
C SER A 87 6.41 8.97 8.68
N ASP A 88 6.66 9.75 9.73
CA ASP A 88 8.01 10.10 10.19
C ASP A 88 8.87 10.68 9.04
N LYS A 89 9.89 9.95 8.59
CA LYS A 89 10.75 10.29 7.45
C LYS A 89 10.46 9.43 6.22
N SER A 90 9.35 8.71 6.23
CA SER A 90 8.88 7.90 5.11
C SER A 90 7.87 8.69 4.31
N GLN A 91 7.94 8.57 2.99
CA GLN A 91 7.01 9.16 2.05
C GLN A 91 6.63 8.11 1.01
N LEU A 92 5.33 7.96 0.76
CA LEU A 92 4.82 7.19 -0.36
C LEU A 92 3.87 8.08 -1.15
N GLU A 93 3.95 8.04 -2.47
CA GLU A 93 3.02 8.74 -3.34
C GLU A 93 2.57 7.86 -4.49
N GLY A 94 1.40 8.14 -5.04
CA GLY A 94 0.88 7.40 -6.18
C GLY A 94 -0.57 7.72 -6.48
N ILE A 95 -1.17 6.96 -7.38
CA ILE A 95 -2.56 7.11 -7.78
C ILE A 95 -3.37 5.97 -7.17
N VAL A 96 -4.38 6.33 -6.38
CA VAL A 96 -5.38 5.40 -5.85
C VAL A 96 -6.69 5.68 -6.56
N GLY A 97 -7.33 4.64 -7.08
CA GLY A 97 -8.57 4.76 -7.82
C GLY A 97 -9.53 3.60 -7.61
N TYR A 98 -10.77 3.85 -7.98
CA TYR A 98 -11.85 2.89 -7.96
C TYR A 98 -12.60 2.90 -9.30
N ARG A 99 -12.83 1.72 -9.88
CA ARG A 99 -13.56 1.55 -11.14
C ARG A 99 -14.35 0.25 -11.13
N LEU A 100 -15.68 0.34 -11.15
CA LEU A 100 -16.60 -0.79 -11.33
C LEU A 100 -16.32 -1.99 -10.38
N GLY A 101 -15.97 -1.73 -9.12
CA GLY A 101 -15.62 -2.79 -8.17
C GLY A 101 -14.13 -3.14 -8.07
N ASP A 102 -13.30 -2.56 -8.93
CA ASP A 102 -11.85 -2.73 -8.92
C ASP A 102 -11.21 -1.57 -8.14
N TRP A 103 -10.34 -1.88 -7.18
CA TRP A 103 -9.36 -0.94 -6.65
C TRP A 103 -8.14 -0.92 -7.57
N ILE A 104 -7.65 0.28 -7.87
CA ILE A 104 -6.54 0.51 -8.79
C ILE A 104 -5.48 1.30 -8.03
N PHE A 105 -4.27 0.77 -8.00
CA PHE A 105 -3.09 1.41 -7.44
C PHE A 105 -2.08 1.55 -8.57
N GLN A 106 -1.65 2.77 -8.86
CA GLN A 106 -0.81 3.05 -10.02
C GLN A 106 0.33 3.98 -9.66
N SER A 107 1.50 3.71 -10.24
CA SER A 107 2.71 4.51 -10.09
C SER A 107 2.98 4.87 -8.63
N ILE A 108 2.90 3.86 -7.75
CA ILE A 108 3.26 4.04 -6.35
C ILE A 108 4.79 4.07 -6.26
N GLU A 109 5.28 5.19 -5.77
CA GLU A 109 6.69 5.49 -5.56
C GLU A 109 6.91 5.85 -4.09
N GLY A 110 8.10 5.60 -3.59
CA GLY A 110 8.56 6.29 -2.38
C GLY A 110 9.55 5.51 -1.56
N GLU A 111 9.72 6.00 -0.35
CA GLU A 111 10.76 5.62 0.57
C GLU A 111 10.21 5.33 1.97
N ILE A 112 10.64 4.21 2.52
CA ILE A 112 10.30 3.76 3.87
C ILE A 112 11.57 3.81 4.71
N SER A 113 11.59 4.76 5.64
CA SER A 113 12.67 4.95 6.59
C SER A 113 12.74 3.83 7.64
N PRO A 114 13.94 3.54 8.18
CA PRO A 114 14.10 2.63 9.31
C PRO A 114 13.27 3.02 10.53
N ASP A 115 13.08 4.32 10.77
CA ASP A 115 12.31 4.85 11.89
C ASP A 115 10.84 4.40 11.83
N THR A 116 10.26 4.34 10.62
CA THR A 116 8.90 3.80 10.41
C THR A 116 8.86 2.28 10.57
N LEU A 117 9.87 1.54 10.11
CA LEU A 117 9.93 0.08 10.28
C LEU A 117 10.00 -0.32 11.76
N ARG A 118 10.73 0.43 12.60
CA ARG A 118 10.83 0.21 14.06
C ARG A 118 9.50 0.36 14.80
N LYS A 119 8.50 1.00 14.20
CA LYS A 119 7.15 1.09 14.80
C LYS A 119 6.31 -0.15 14.54
N LEU A 120 6.72 -1.02 13.61
CA LEU A 120 6.02 -2.27 13.32
C LEU A 120 6.28 -3.35 14.37
N ASN A 121 7.51 -3.41 14.88
CA ASN A 121 7.94 -4.37 15.89
C ASN A 121 9.16 -3.84 16.66
N SER A 122 9.54 -4.50 17.74
CA SER A 122 10.69 -4.12 18.57
C SER A 122 12.05 -4.50 17.96
N TRP A 123 12.16 -4.75 16.65
CA TRP A 123 13.42 -5.12 16.01
C TRP A 123 14.25 -3.87 15.72
N ARG A 124 15.58 -4.01 15.79
CA ARG A 124 16.49 -2.98 15.27
C ARG A 124 16.71 -3.26 13.80
N TRP A 125 15.89 -2.62 12.97
CA TRP A 125 15.99 -2.69 11.52
C TRP A 125 17.30 -2.05 11.01
N PRO A 126 17.82 -2.51 9.86
CA PRO A 126 18.95 -1.86 9.21
C PRO A 126 18.75 -0.36 9.08
N ASN A 127 19.83 0.40 9.24
CA ASN A 127 19.82 1.84 9.05
C ASN A 127 19.88 2.21 7.56
N SER A 128 19.01 1.62 6.76
CA SER A 128 18.90 1.85 5.32
C SER A 128 17.44 1.97 4.91
N THR A 129 17.16 2.91 4.03
CA THR A 129 15.84 3.16 3.47
C THR A 129 15.44 2.06 2.50
N LEU A 130 14.18 1.66 2.53
CA LEU A 130 13.56 0.78 1.55
C LEU A 130 12.85 1.64 0.51
N PHE A 131 13.18 1.46 -0.76
CA PHE A 131 12.59 2.17 -1.88
C PHE A 131 11.57 1.29 -2.60
N ILE A 132 10.46 1.89 -3.00
CA ILE A 132 9.43 1.29 -3.85
C ILE A 132 9.39 2.11 -5.14
N HIS A 133 9.49 1.43 -6.27
CA HIS A 133 9.49 2.04 -7.59
C HIS A 133 8.40 1.47 -8.47
N ASP A 134 7.62 2.37 -9.07
CA ASP A 134 6.54 2.14 -10.02
C ASP A 134 5.67 0.94 -9.65
N PHE A 135 5.22 0.89 -8.39
CA PHE A 135 4.33 -0.17 -7.95
C PHE A 135 2.93 0.08 -8.51
N ASN A 136 2.47 -0.89 -9.30
CA ASN A 136 1.17 -0.89 -9.93
C ASN A 136 0.47 -2.19 -9.55
N THR A 137 -0.82 -2.13 -9.22
CA THR A 137 -1.64 -3.31 -9.02
C THR A 137 -3.13 -2.96 -9.17
N ARG A 138 -3.92 -3.95 -9.57
CA ARG A 138 -5.37 -3.88 -9.51
C ARG A 138 -5.89 -4.96 -8.59
N TYR A 139 -6.79 -4.60 -7.69
CA TYR A 139 -7.47 -5.55 -6.82
C TYR A 139 -8.95 -5.63 -7.15
N ARG A 140 -9.45 -6.85 -7.41
CA ARG A 140 -10.88 -7.13 -7.59
C ARG A 140 -11.33 -8.14 -6.55
N LYS A 141 -12.46 -7.90 -5.89
CA LYS A 141 -12.98 -8.80 -4.85
C LYS A 141 -13.19 -10.25 -5.32
N LYS A 142 -13.50 -10.46 -6.62
CA LYS A 142 -13.76 -11.79 -7.19
C LYS A 142 -12.49 -12.53 -7.63
N THR A 143 -11.52 -11.83 -8.19
CA THR A 143 -10.35 -12.44 -8.85
C THR A 143 -9.03 -12.15 -8.12
N GLY A 144 -9.03 -11.29 -7.10
CA GLY A 144 -7.86 -10.94 -6.31
C GLY A 144 -6.99 -9.86 -6.98
N PHE A 145 -5.68 -9.96 -6.78
CA PHE A 145 -4.69 -9.05 -7.36
C PHE A 145 -4.33 -9.42 -8.81
N GLU A 146 -4.28 -8.41 -9.67
CA GLU A 146 -4.04 -8.51 -11.12
C GLU A 146 -3.06 -7.43 -11.57
N ASN A 147 -2.31 -7.71 -12.64
CA ASN A 147 -1.37 -6.78 -13.27
C ASN A 147 -0.45 -6.10 -12.28
N SER A 148 0.11 -6.89 -11.35
CA SER A 148 1.03 -6.33 -10.36
C SER A 148 2.43 -6.23 -10.94
N SER A 149 3.03 -5.04 -10.86
CA SER A 149 4.37 -4.74 -11.33
C SER A 149 5.01 -3.69 -10.44
N GLY A 150 6.32 -3.53 -10.57
CA GLY A 150 7.11 -2.57 -9.80
C GLY A 150 8.32 -3.23 -9.15
N GLN A 151 9.14 -2.43 -8.50
CA GLN A 151 10.38 -2.85 -7.89
C GLN A 151 10.43 -2.41 -6.42
N LEU A 152 11.13 -3.20 -5.63
CA LEU A 152 11.49 -2.87 -4.26
C LEU A 152 13.02 -2.93 -4.17
N GLN A 153 13.64 -1.95 -3.53
CA GLN A 153 15.08 -1.96 -3.33
C GLN A 153 15.39 -1.66 -1.88
N TRP A 154 16.30 -2.41 -1.29
CA TRP A 154 16.73 -2.20 0.09
C TRP A 154 18.19 -2.54 0.24
N GLN A 155 18.99 -1.59 0.72
CA GLN A 155 20.45 -1.80 0.81
C GLN A 155 20.86 -2.82 1.87
N GLY A 156 19.94 -3.24 2.73
CA GLY A 156 20.23 -4.17 3.81
C GLY A 156 21.05 -3.51 4.92
N GLY A 157 21.81 -4.32 5.65
CA GLY A 157 22.58 -3.92 6.82
C GLY A 157 22.27 -4.79 8.03
N GLU A 158 22.68 -4.33 9.20
CA GLU A 158 22.49 -5.07 10.45
C GLU A 158 21.02 -5.09 10.88
N LEU A 159 20.44 -6.28 10.96
CA LEU A 159 19.14 -6.54 11.57
C LEU A 159 19.37 -7.22 12.92
N VAL A 160 18.79 -6.68 13.98
CA VAL A 160 18.79 -7.33 15.29
C VAL A 160 17.36 -7.59 15.73
N TYR A 161 17.03 -8.87 15.87
CA TYR A 161 15.69 -9.35 16.16
C TYR A 161 15.71 -10.22 17.41
N ARG A 162 14.53 -10.48 17.99
CA ARG A 162 14.38 -11.36 19.14
C ARG A 162 13.69 -12.64 18.69
N LEU A 163 14.32 -13.78 18.94
CA LEU A 163 13.76 -15.10 18.72
C LEU A 163 13.66 -15.80 20.07
N ALA A 164 12.43 -16.06 20.53
CA ALA A 164 12.16 -16.49 21.90
C ALA A 164 12.77 -15.54 22.94
N MET A 165 13.74 -16.01 23.74
CA MET A 165 14.40 -15.23 24.79
C MET A 165 15.78 -14.68 24.35
N HIS A 166 16.26 -15.03 23.16
CA HIS A 166 17.58 -14.63 22.69
C HIS A 166 17.48 -13.49 21.67
N GLN A 167 18.43 -12.58 21.75
CA GLN A 167 18.63 -11.55 20.75
C GLN A 167 19.56 -12.10 19.68
N GLU A 168 19.06 -12.19 18.46
CA GLU A 168 19.78 -12.69 17.30
C GLU A 168 20.13 -11.54 16.37
N GLN A 169 21.24 -11.68 15.66
CA GLN A 169 21.71 -10.72 14.68
C GLN A 169 21.73 -11.36 13.30
N MET A 170 21.46 -10.55 12.27
CA MET A 170 21.52 -10.95 10.88
C MET A 170 22.11 -9.82 10.05
N LEU A 171 23.07 -10.13 9.19
CA LEU A 171 23.62 -9.16 8.25
C LEU A 171 22.86 -9.26 6.93
N LEU A 172 21.79 -8.47 6.78
CA LEU A 172 20.98 -8.46 5.58
C LEU A 172 21.81 -7.95 4.39
N PRO A 173 21.94 -8.73 3.30
CA PRO A 173 22.55 -8.21 2.09
C PRO A 173 21.62 -7.20 1.42
N ALA A 174 22.12 -6.49 0.41
CA ALA A 174 21.25 -5.69 -0.44
C ALA A 174 20.25 -6.58 -1.19
N LEU A 175 18.98 -6.17 -1.15
CA LEU A 175 17.82 -6.88 -1.66
C LEU A 175 17.15 -6.08 -2.77
N ASN A 176 16.82 -6.77 -3.85
CA ASN A 176 16.01 -6.29 -4.95
C ASN A 176 14.77 -7.18 -5.06
N GLY A 177 13.59 -6.58 -4.97
CA GLY A 177 12.31 -7.23 -5.10
C GLY A 177 11.60 -6.84 -6.39
N GLN A 178 10.83 -7.76 -6.93
CA GLN A 178 9.87 -7.47 -8.01
C GLN A 178 8.46 -7.83 -7.55
N PHE A 179 7.52 -6.91 -7.79
CA PHE A 179 6.11 -7.17 -7.56
C PHE A 179 5.52 -7.86 -8.79
N LEU A 180 4.76 -8.93 -8.53
CA LEU A 180 4.14 -9.77 -9.54
C LEU A 180 2.72 -10.13 -9.08
N SER A 181 1.86 -10.51 -10.00
CA SER A 181 0.56 -11.11 -9.68
C SER A 181 0.46 -12.48 -10.30
N ASP A 182 0.03 -13.47 -9.52
CA ASP A 182 -0.25 -14.81 -10.01
C ASP A 182 -1.50 -15.38 -9.32
N GLN A 183 -2.42 -15.92 -10.11
CA GLN A 183 -3.67 -16.54 -9.64
C GLN A 183 -4.42 -15.72 -8.56
N GLY A 184 -4.50 -14.39 -8.74
CA GLY A 184 -5.19 -13.50 -7.81
C GLY A 184 -4.40 -13.15 -6.55
N LYS A 185 -3.13 -13.52 -6.46
CA LYS A 185 -2.24 -13.21 -5.34
C LYS A 185 -1.23 -12.14 -5.76
N LEU A 186 -0.93 -11.23 -4.85
CA LEU A 186 0.17 -10.29 -5.00
C LEU A 186 1.44 -10.95 -4.45
N ILE A 187 2.49 -10.97 -5.25
CA ILE A 187 3.76 -11.61 -4.93
C ILE A 187 4.85 -10.53 -4.89
N ALA A 188 5.71 -10.59 -3.88
CA ALA A 188 7.01 -9.93 -3.92
C ALA A 188 8.11 -11.01 -3.94
N ASP A 189 8.75 -11.19 -5.09
CA ASP A 189 9.93 -12.07 -5.24
C ASP A 189 11.17 -11.25 -4.92
N ILE A 190 11.81 -11.53 -3.77
CA ILE A 190 12.92 -10.75 -3.23
C ILE A 190 14.20 -11.56 -3.36
N ARG A 191 15.17 -10.94 -4.03
CA ARG A 191 16.45 -11.54 -4.41
C ARG A 191 17.60 -10.66 -3.93
N ASN A 192 18.81 -11.22 -3.85
CA ASN A 192 20.01 -10.40 -3.67
C ASN A 192 20.49 -9.81 -5.00
N GLN A 193 21.54 -8.98 -4.97
CA GLN A 193 22.16 -8.38 -6.18
C GLN A 193 22.63 -9.41 -7.21
N LYS A 194 22.94 -10.64 -6.77
CA LYS A 194 23.33 -11.76 -7.64
C LYS A 194 22.12 -12.56 -8.15
N THR A 195 20.90 -12.03 -7.98
CA THR A 195 19.62 -12.62 -8.41
C THR A 195 19.23 -13.93 -7.73
N HIS A 196 19.91 -14.31 -6.65
CA HIS A 196 19.52 -15.48 -5.86
C HIS A 196 18.30 -15.16 -5.02
N LYS A 197 17.39 -16.13 -4.92
CA LYS A 197 16.18 -16.02 -4.09
C LYS A 197 16.56 -15.90 -2.62
N MET A 198 15.95 -14.93 -1.94
CA MET A 198 16.19 -14.65 -0.52
C MET A 198 14.90 -14.81 0.27
N LEU A 199 13.84 -14.15 -0.18
CA LEU A 199 12.57 -14.04 0.50
C LEU A 199 11.44 -14.05 -0.54
N TYR A 200 10.32 -14.67 -0.20
CA TYR A 200 9.15 -14.72 -1.05
C TYR A 200 7.92 -14.37 -0.21
N LEU A 201 7.21 -13.32 -0.63
CA LEU A 201 6.02 -12.82 0.06
C LEU A 201 4.82 -13.00 -0.86
N VAL A 202 3.72 -13.51 -0.32
CA VAL A 202 2.48 -13.74 -1.05
C VAL A 202 1.32 -13.19 -0.24
N LEU A 203 0.63 -12.20 -0.79
CA LEU A 203 -0.60 -11.66 -0.22
C LEU A 203 -1.79 -12.19 -1.02
N ASP A 204 -2.65 -12.97 -0.36
CA ASP A 204 -3.88 -13.46 -0.96
C ASP A 204 -5.01 -12.41 -0.94
N ALA A 205 -6.08 -12.70 -1.70
CA ALA A 205 -7.24 -11.81 -1.79
C ALA A 205 -7.98 -11.61 -0.45
N ASN A 206 -7.76 -12.46 0.55
CA ASN A 206 -8.35 -12.33 1.88
C ASN A 206 -7.49 -11.48 2.83
N GLY A 207 -6.36 -10.94 2.34
CA GLY A 207 -5.45 -10.14 3.15
C GLY A 207 -4.54 -10.99 4.06
N ILE A 208 -4.36 -12.26 3.74
CA ILE A 208 -3.41 -13.13 4.44
C ILE A 208 -2.07 -13.06 3.74
N LEU A 209 -1.02 -12.70 4.49
CA LEU A 209 0.35 -12.70 4.04
C LEU A 209 1.02 -14.03 4.42
N ASP A 210 1.46 -14.76 3.40
CA ASP A 210 2.38 -15.87 3.51
C ASP A 210 3.80 -15.38 3.22
N LEU A 211 4.71 -15.62 4.14
CA LEU A 211 6.12 -15.28 4.06
C LEU A 211 6.94 -16.57 4.03
N GLN A 212 7.89 -16.66 3.11
CA GLN A 212 8.81 -17.79 3.00
C GLN A 212 10.25 -17.30 2.87
N VAL A 213 11.10 -17.73 3.80
CA VAL A 213 12.53 -17.37 3.85
C VAL A 213 13.36 -18.55 3.37
N THR A 214 14.31 -18.29 2.48
CA THR A 214 15.22 -19.32 1.96
C THR A 214 16.35 -19.64 2.95
N GLN A 215 16.91 -20.84 2.83
CA GLN A 215 18.13 -21.25 3.53
C GLN A 215 19.27 -20.23 3.29
N ARG A 216 19.44 -19.77 2.05
CA ARG A 216 20.43 -18.75 1.66
C ARG A 216 20.30 -17.48 2.48
N MET A 217 19.08 -16.99 2.64
CA MET A 217 18.82 -15.82 3.48
C MET A 217 19.18 -16.10 4.92
N MET A 218 18.80 -17.26 5.46
CA MET A 218 19.11 -17.61 6.85
C MET A 218 20.61 -17.81 7.13
N GLN A 219 21.45 -18.11 6.13
CA GLN A 219 22.91 -18.13 6.30
C GLN A 219 23.51 -16.77 6.68
N HIS A 220 22.75 -15.68 6.53
CA HIS A 220 23.14 -14.35 7.01
C HIS A 220 22.82 -14.11 8.49
N ALA A 221 22.05 -15.00 9.13
CA ALA A 221 21.76 -14.94 10.55
C ALA A 221 22.89 -15.58 11.37
N SER A 222 23.33 -14.89 12.42
CA SER A 222 24.27 -15.43 13.39
C SER A 222 23.69 -16.70 14.02
N GLY A 223 24.50 -17.76 14.11
CA GLY A 223 24.10 -19.01 14.76
C GLY A 223 23.23 -19.98 13.94
N TYR A 224 22.81 -19.62 12.72
CA TYR A 224 22.04 -20.52 11.87
C TYR A 224 22.92 -21.61 11.21
N THR A 225 22.64 -22.88 11.48
CA THR A 225 23.42 -24.06 11.02
C THR A 225 22.62 -25.03 10.15
N GLY A 226 21.51 -24.58 9.54
CA GLY A 226 20.65 -25.43 8.72
C GLY A 226 21.41 -26.13 7.58
N GLN A 227 20.98 -27.35 7.22
CA GLN A 227 21.61 -28.18 6.18
C GLN A 227 20.73 -28.36 4.92
N ALA A 228 19.62 -27.62 4.83
CA ALA A 228 18.74 -27.70 3.68
C ALA A 228 19.44 -27.17 2.41
N ALA A 229 18.92 -27.52 1.24
CA ALA A 229 19.43 -26.98 -0.02
C ALA A 229 19.35 -25.44 -0.01
N ILE A 230 20.36 -24.76 -0.55
CA ILE A 230 20.55 -23.31 -0.37
C ILE A 230 19.34 -22.48 -0.82
N ASP A 231 18.63 -22.90 -1.87
CA ASP A 231 17.46 -22.17 -2.38
C ASP A 231 16.11 -22.73 -1.88
N SER A 232 16.14 -23.65 -0.92
CA SER A 232 14.92 -24.19 -0.30
C SER A 232 14.37 -23.23 0.77
N TYR A 233 13.04 -23.21 0.92
CA TYR A 233 12.39 -22.45 1.99
C TYR A 233 12.51 -23.20 3.33
N VAL A 234 13.02 -22.53 4.34
CA VAL A 234 13.31 -23.10 5.67
C VAL A 234 12.48 -22.48 6.78
N ILE A 235 11.97 -21.27 6.56
CA ILE A 235 11.00 -20.63 7.45
C ILE A 235 9.78 -20.26 6.62
N SER A 236 8.60 -20.58 7.15
CA SER A 236 7.34 -20.09 6.61
C SER A 236 6.48 -19.52 7.73
N MET A 237 5.91 -18.34 7.49
CA MET A 237 5.02 -17.66 8.42
C MET A 237 3.76 -17.23 7.67
N ARG A 238 2.61 -17.37 8.32
CA ARG A 238 1.32 -16.95 7.78
C ARG A 238 0.65 -16.00 8.75
N GLN A 239 0.36 -14.77 8.32
CA GLN A 239 -0.22 -13.74 9.19
C GLN A 239 -1.24 -12.88 8.45
N PRO A 240 -2.41 -12.58 9.05
CA PRO A 240 -3.33 -11.60 8.48
C PRO A 240 -2.75 -10.18 8.58
N LEU A 241 -2.74 -9.43 7.46
CA LEU A 241 -2.30 -8.02 7.43
C LEU A 241 -3.39 -7.06 7.91
N ILE A 242 -4.66 -7.45 7.76
CA ILE A 242 -5.79 -6.62 8.16
C ILE A 242 -6.57 -7.39 9.23
N LYS A 243 -6.40 -6.97 10.50
CA LYS A 243 -7.34 -7.35 11.57
C LYS A 243 -8.62 -6.56 11.38
N GLY A 244 -9.52 -7.06 10.54
CA GLY A 244 -10.81 -6.46 10.22
C GLY A 244 -11.23 -6.79 8.80
N ARG A 245 -12.42 -7.39 8.62
CA ARG A 245 -12.96 -7.68 7.28
C ARG A 245 -13.03 -6.37 6.47
N MET A 246 -12.51 -6.36 5.25
CA MET A 246 -13.04 -5.47 4.22
C MET A 246 -14.47 -5.94 3.94
N GLN A 247 -15.45 -5.43 4.69
CA GLN A 247 -16.87 -5.64 4.39
C GLN A 247 -17.26 -4.75 3.22
#